data_AF-A0A2D1SUV9-F1
#
_entry.id   AF-A0A2D1SUV9-F1
#
_cell.length_a   1.000
_cell.length_b   1.000
_cell.length_c   1.000
_cell.angle_alpha   90.00
_cell.angle_beta   90.00
_cell.angle_gamma   90.00
#
_symmetry.space_group_name_H-M   'P 1'
#
loop_
_entity.id
_entity.type
_entity.pdbx_description
1 polymer ?
#
loop_
_entity_poly.entity_id
_entity_poly.type
_entity_poly.pdbx_seq_one_letter_code
_entity_poly.pdbx_strand_id
1 'polypeptide(L)' 'MPLTQRPPYLENLEGIEAYILNMYTLPAFRGYGLAKVLLIHCIDESRERGVKPIWLQASESGAPLYKKMDLKIRKVK' A
#
# COMPACT_ATOMS: atom_id res chain seq x y z
N MET A 1 -1.21 3.44 9.44
CA MET A 1 -0.44 2.36 8.79
C MET A 1 0.25 1.54 9.87
N PRO A 2 -0.14 0.27 10.11
CA PRO A 2 0.59 -0.58 11.03
C PRO A 2 1.92 -1.02 10.40
N LEU A 3 2.98 -0.97 11.22
CA LEU A 3 4.27 -1.59 10.92
C LEU A 3 4.29 -2.95 11.60
N THR A 4 4.60 -3.99 10.83
CA THR A 4 4.73 -5.35 11.36
C THR A 4 6.16 -5.82 11.21
N GLN A 5 6.66 -6.44 12.27
CA GLN A 5 7.98 -7.04 12.30
C GLN A 5 7.85 -8.54 12.03
N ARG A 6 8.56 -9.01 11.00
CA ARG A 6 8.70 -10.42 10.63
C ARG A 6 10.14 -10.86 10.87
N PRO A 7 10.38 -12.17 11.02
CA PRO A 7 11.73 -12.71 10.97
C PRO A 7 12.42 -12.26 9.67
N PRO A 8 13.69 -11.83 9.73
CA PRO A 8 14.41 -11.39 8.55
C PRO A 8 14.52 -12.53 7.53
N TYR A 9 14.27 -12.22 6.26
CA TYR A 9 14.37 -13.16 5.15
C TYR A 9 15.14 -12.51 3.99
N LEU A 10 15.58 -13.31 3.00
CA LEU A 10 16.55 -12.87 1.98
C LEU A 10 16.13 -11.58 1.23
N GLU A 11 14.83 -11.37 1.06
CA GLU A 11 14.27 -10.18 0.38
C GLU A 11 13.96 -9.02 1.33
N ASN A 12 13.90 -9.26 2.65
CA ASN A 12 13.71 -8.25 3.69
C ASN A 12 14.57 -8.54 4.94
N LEU A 13 15.83 -8.13 4.87
CA LEU A 13 16.83 -8.32 5.93
C LEU A 13 16.50 -7.57 7.22
N GLU A 14 15.70 -6.51 7.15
CA GLU A 14 15.30 -5.73 8.33
C GLU A 14 14.04 -6.29 8.98
N GLY A 15 13.29 -7.13 8.26
CA GLY A 15 12.05 -7.75 8.76
C GLY A 15 10.90 -6.76 8.97
N ILE A 16 11.04 -5.48 8.63
CA ILE A 16 9.99 -4.47 8.80
C ILE A 16 9.15 -4.43 7.52
N GLU A 17 7.83 -4.52 7.68
CA GLU A 17 6.88 -4.47 6.57
C GLU A 17 5.76 -3.48 6.86
N ALA A 18 5.38 -2.72 5.84
CA ALA A 18 4.36 -1.70 5.95
C ALA A 18 3.06 -2.21 5.32
N TYR A 19 1.93 -2.11 6.03
CA TYR A 19 0.64 -2.56 5.52
C TYR A 19 -0.31 -1.39 5.29
N ILE A 20 -0.76 -1.21 4.04
CA ILE A 20 -1.84 -0.30 3.70
C ILE A 20 -3.15 -1.07 3.76
N LEU A 21 -3.95 -0.75 4.78
CA LEU A 21 -5.25 -1.37 5.03
C LEU A 21 -6.34 -0.30 5.00
N ASN A 22 -7.59 -0.74 4.80
CA ASN A 22 -8.79 0.10 4.94
C ASN A 22 -8.81 1.38 4.08
N MET A 23 -8.19 1.34 2.89
CA MET A 23 -8.32 2.47 1.97
C MET A 23 -9.75 2.55 1.44
N TYR A 24 -10.45 3.61 1.83
CA TYR A 24 -11.83 3.84 1.44
C TYR A 24 -12.02 5.29 1.01
N THR A 25 -12.81 5.48 -0.04
CA THR A 25 -13.26 6.80 -0.47
C THR A 25 -14.76 6.74 -0.67
N LEU A 26 -15.44 7.71 -0.06
CA LEU A 26 -16.89 7.90 -0.18
C LEU A 26 -17.29 7.92 -1.67
N PRO A 27 -18.36 7.21 -2.08
CA PRO A 27 -18.77 7.14 -3.49
C PRO A 27 -18.92 8.50 -4.17
N ALA A 28 -19.47 9.49 -3.46
CA ALA A 28 -19.65 10.86 -3.95
C ALA A 28 -18.33 11.58 -4.30
N PHE A 29 -17.20 11.15 -3.72
CA PHE A 29 -15.88 11.75 -3.90
C PHE A 29 -14.90 10.82 -4.65
N ARG A 30 -15.40 9.77 -5.30
CA ARG A 30 -14.58 8.95 -6.20
C ARG A 30 -14.34 9.67 -7.52
N GLY A 31 -13.23 9.36 -8.19
CA GLY A 31 -12.83 10.01 -9.44
C GLY A 31 -12.04 11.31 -9.27
N TYR A 32 -12.02 11.90 -8.08
CA TYR A 32 -11.25 13.13 -7.78
C TYR A 32 -9.78 12.90 -7.40
N GLY A 33 -9.29 11.66 -7.45
CA GLY A 33 -7.90 11.35 -7.13
C GLY A 33 -7.55 11.34 -5.63
N LEU A 34 -8.52 11.47 -4.72
CA LEU A 34 -8.27 11.47 -3.27
C LEU A 34 -7.55 10.20 -2.78
N ALA A 35 -7.98 9.03 -3.24
CA ALA A 35 -7.31 7.77 -2.93
C ALA A 35 -5.85 7.74 -3.43
N LYS A 36 -5.57 8.39 -4.56
CA LYS A 36 -4.21 8.52 -5.11
C LYS A 36 -3.33 9.32 -4.16
N VAL A 37 -3.82 10.47 -3.71
CA VAL A 37 -3.12 11.36 -2.79
C VAL A 37 -2.84 10.65 -1.47
N LEU A 38 -3.85 9.99 -0.90
CA LEU A 38 -3.72 9.25 0.36
C LEU A 38 -2.69 8.11 0.25
N LEU A 39 -2.69 7.38 -0.87
CA LEU A 39 -1.72 6.33 -1.16
C LEU A 39 -0.29 6.87 -1.26
N ILE A 40 -0.09 8.01 -1.94
CA ILE A 40 1.23 8.66 -2.06
C ILE A 40 1.76 9.03 -0.68
N HIS A 41 0.93 9.65 0.17
CA HIS A 41 1.33 9.98 1.54
C HIS A 41 1.74 8.74 2.35
N CYS A 42 1.02 7.62 2.22
CA CYS A 42 1.43 6.38 2.88
C CYS A 42 2.77 5.83 2.37
N ILE A 43 3.04 5.96 1.06
CA ILE A 43 4.31 5.51 0.47
C ILE A 43 5.47 6.39 0.95
N ASP A 44 5.28 7.71 0.96
CA ASP A 44 6.32 8.64 1.42
C ASP A 44 6.61 8.45 2.92
N GLU A 45 5.57 8.31 3.76
CA GLU A 45 5.73 7.92 5.18
C GLU A 45 6.50 6.60 5.34
N SER A 46 6.25 5.60 4.49
CA SER A 46 6.97 4.32 4.54
C SER A 46 8.44 4.48 4.20
N ARG A 47 8.74 5.32 3.19
CA ARG A 47 10.12 5.63 2.78
C ARG A 47 10.86 6.38 3.87
N GLU A 48 10.23 7.36 4.51
CA GLU A 48 10.81 8.10 5.64
C GLU A 48 11.11 7.18 6.82
N ARG A 49 10.28 6.17 7.04
CA ARG A 49 10.47 5.16 8.09
C ARG A 49 11.45 4.03 7.69
N GLY A 50 12.04 4.09 6.50
CA GLY A 50 13.01 3.09 6.00
C GLY A 50 12.40 1.76 5.54
N VAL A 51 11.07 1.68 5.41
CA VAL A 51 10.40 0.41 5.10
C VAL A 51 10.35 0.18 3.59
N LYS A 52 10.95 -0.92 3.15
CA LYS A 52 11.05 -1.28 1.73
C LYS A 52 9.78 -2.00 1.21
N PRO A 53 9.30 -3.09 1.84
CA PRO A 53 8.11 -3.77 1.35
C PRO A 53 6.84 -3.11 1.90
N ILE A 54 6.00 -2.63 0.97
CA ILE A 54 4.66 -2.15 1.26
C ILE A 54 3.66 -3.18 0.72
N TRP A 55 2.83 -3.71 1.62
CA TRP A 55 1.79 -4.68 1.31
C TRP A 55 0.43 -4.00 1.30
N LEU A 56 -0.36 -4.32 0.28
CA LEU A 56 -1.75 -3.88 0.20
C LEU A 56 -2.58 -4.96 -0.49
N GLN A 57 -3.83 -5.11 -0.03
CA GLN A 57 -4.80 -5.96 -0.70
C GLN A 57 -5.71 -5.08 -1.56
N ALA A 58 -5.58 -5.22 -2.88
CA ALA A 58 -6.39 -4.45 -3.81
C ALA A 58 -7.81 -5.02 -3.87
N SER A 59 -8.81 -4.18 -3.59
CA SER A 59 -10.21 -4.47 -3.93
C SER A 59 -10.45 -4.30 -5.43
N GLU A 60 -11.54 -4.85 -5.96
CA GLU A 60 -11.88 -4.73 -7.40
C GLU A 60 -11.96 -3.26 -7.85
N SER A 61 -12.54 -2.40 -7.01
CA SER A 61 -12.63 -0.96 -7.29
C SER A 61 -11.28 -0.23 -7.17
N GLY A 62 -10.35 -0.73 -6.36
CA GLY A 62 -9.03 -0.14 -6.15
C GLY A 62 -7.96 -0.62 -7.13
N ALA A 63 -8.13 -1.81 -7.71
CA ALA A 63 -7.21 -2.42 -8.68
C ALA A 63 -6.76 -1.48 -9.82
N PRO A 64 -7.64 -0.68 -10.48
CA PRO A 64 -7.20 0.23 -11.54
C PRO A 64 -6.30 1.37 -11.04
N LEU A 65 -6.47 1.81 -9.79
CA LEU A 65 -5.61 2.84 -9.20
C LEU A 65 -4.20 2.29 -8.93
N TYR A 66 -4.10 1.12 -8.28
CA TYR A 66 -2.82 0.53 -7.93
C TYR A 66 -2.02 0.11 -9.18
N LYS A 67 -2.68 -0.39 -10.22
CA LYS A 67 -2.03 -0.70 -11.51
C LYS A 67 -1.41 0.54 -12.17
N LYS A 68 -2.06 1.70 -12.06
CA LYS A 68 -1.54 2.98 -12.60
C LYS A 68 -0.32 3.51 -11.83
N MET A 69 -0.04 2.98 -10.65
CA MET A 69 1.11 3.36 -9.82
C MET A 69 2.26 2.34 -9.89
N ASP A 70 2.23 1.41 -10.86
CA ASP A 70 3.25 0.35 -10.99
C ASP A 70 3.41 -0.53 -9.74
N LEU A 71 2.39 -0.58 -8.88
CA LEU A 71 2.38 -1.44 -7.71
C LEU A 71 2.14 -2.89 -8.15
N LYS A 72 3.00 -3.81 -7.73
CA LYS A 72 2.85 -5.26 -7.97
C LYS A 72 1.68 -5.80 -7.13
N ILE A 73 0.52 -5.94 -7.76
CA ILE A 73 -0.67 -6.54 -7.12
C ILE A 73 -0.50 -8.06 -7.10
N ARG A 74 -0.32 -8.65 -5.91
CA ARG A 74 -0.37 -10.10 -5.73
C ARG A 74 -1.82 -10.50 -5.40
N LYS A 75 -2.46 -11.27 -6.27
CA LYS A 75 -3.80 -11.83 -5.99
C LYS A 75 -3.66 -12.86 -4.87
N VAL A 76 -4.30 -12.62 -3.74
CA VAL A 76 -4.54 -13.65 -2.73
C VAL A 76 -5.67 -14.52 -3.28
N LYS A 77 -5.41 -15.82 -3.42
CA LYS A 77 -6.37 -16.83 -3.89
C LYS A 77 -7.27 -17.28 -2.75
#